data_AF-A0A5R8Y4E0-F1
#
_entry.id   AF-A0A5R8Y4E0-F1
#
_cell.length_a   1.000
_cell.length_b   1.000
_cell.length_c   1.000
_cell.angle_alpha   90.00
_cell.angle_beta   90.00
_cell.angle_gamma   90.00
#
_symmetry.space_group_name_H-M   'P 1'
#
loop_
_entity.id
_entity.type
_entity.pdbx_description
1 polymer ?
#
loop_
_entity_poly.entity_id
_entity_poly.type
_entity_poly.pdbx_seq_one_letter_code
_entity_poly.pdbx_strand_id
1 'polypeptide(L)'
;MAKISKELNSILNENKDPVEENHSPLNFILLLILAVIAIYFAVMYFDIKNEKTNSNDTQKYKKIIKENVVLNEDNKRIKKELDELKIKKIAIKDTQELEKLKKENKQLKIKIEKLNNNQQNKNFKQLYFSENSKVLKCYEYESASTTIPSVCSNKFESFLNENQKALRFQVIPVLSSKDIKAFEKFDENTQDLLLNGVSTKRISELLWEMKKILGNDIILTSNSYYVKSKQDNSGFILKAYY
;
A
#
# COMPACT_ATOMS: atom_id res chain seq x y z
N MET A 1 25.09 -51.94 71.71
CA MET A 1 25.35 -50.51 71.39
C MET A 1 25.26 -50.18 69.89
N ALA A 2 24.54 -50.94 69.05
CA ALA A 2 24.45 -50.68 67.61
C ALA A 2 23.07 -50.21 67.11
N LYS A 3 22.08 -50.06 68.02
CA LYS A 3 20.70 -49.67 67.66
C LYS A 3 20.35 -48.19 67.92
N ILE A 4 21.17 -47.46 68.68
CA ILE A 4 20.94 -46.03 68.98
C ILE A 4 21.58 -45.12 67.91
N SER A 5 22.60 -45.61 67.18
CA SER A 5 23.27 -44.81 66.14
C SER A 5 22.45 -44.63 64.85
N LYS A 6 21.39 -45.42 64.63
CA LYS A 6 20.58 -45.35 63.40
C LYS A 6 19.44 -44.33 63.49
N GLU A 7 18.98 -44.00 64.70
CA GLU A 7 17.96 -42.96 64.92
C GLU A 7 18.55 -41.54 64.95
N LEU A 8 19.81 -41.35 65.34
CA LEU A 8 20.41 -40.00 65.32
C LEU A 8 20.69 -39.46 63.91
N ASN A 9 20.84 -40.33 62.90
CA ASN A 9 21.09 -39.88 61.52
C ASN A 9 19.80 -39.56 60.73
N SER A 10 18.61 -39.92 61.21
CA SER A 10 17.35 -39.49 60.56
C SER A 10 16.87 -38.13 61.07
N ILE A 11 17.31 -37.69 62.26
CA ILE A 11 16.93 -36.40 62.83
C ILE A 11 17.82 -35.25 62.32
N LEU A 12 19.04 -35.54 61.87
CA LEU A 12 20.00 -34.53 61.40
C LEU A 12 19.86 -34.10 59.93
N ASN A 13 18.92 -34.70 59.17
CA ASN A 13 18.74 -34.41 57.74
C ASN A 13 17.39 -33.77 57.38
N GLU A 14 16.57 -33.37 58.35
CA GLU A 14 15.19 -32.89 58.08
C GLU A 14 14.97 -31.38 58.20
N ASN A 15 16.01 -30.57 58.44
CA ASN A 15 15.86 -29.10 58.46
C ASN A 15 17.04 -28.40 57.74
N LYS A 16 17.01 -28.42 56.41
CA LYS A 16 17.47 -27.27 55.64
C LYS A 16 16.24 -26.67 55.01
N ASP A 17 15.56 -25.83 55.78
CA ASP A 17 14.63 -24.86 55.22
C ASP A 17 15.35 -24.13 54.10
N PRO A 18 14.72 -23.96 52.91
CA PRO A 18 15.28 -23.12 51.89
C PRO A 18 15.48 -21.74 52.52
N VAL A 19 16.72 -21.25 52.52
CA VAL A 19 16.98 -19.85 52.81
C VAL A 19 16.19 -19.09 51.76
N GLU A 20 15.03 -18.57 52.16
CA GLU A 20 14.27 -17.60 51.39
C GLU A 20 15.19 -16.41 51.20
N GLU A 21 15.86 -16.36 50.04
CA GLU A 21 16.48 -15.16 49.55
C GLU A 21 15.35 -14.14 49.45
N ASN A 22 15.29 -13.29 50.48
CA ASN A 22 14.34 -12.22 50.62
C ASN A 22 14.72 -11.16 49.56
N HIS A 23 14.44 -11.46 48.30
CA HIS A 23 14.56 -10.51 47.21
C HIS A 23 13.58 -9.40 47.52
N SER A 24 14.14 -8.26 47.96
CA SER A 24 13.32 -7.11 48.27
C SER A 24 12.46 -6.79 47.04
N PRO A 25 11.14 -6.61 47.21
CA PRO A 25 10.24 -6.32 46.08
C PRO A 25 10.66 -5.06 45.31
N LEU A 26 11.48 -4.22 45.92
CA LEU A 26 12.13 -3.06 45.31
C LEU A 26 13.06 -3.44 44.14
N ASN A 27 13.84 -4.52 44.25
CA ASN A 27 14.74 -4.93 43.17
C ASN A 27 13.98 -5.43 41.94
N PHE A 28 12.85 -6.11 42.15
CA PHE A 28 11.99 -6.56 41.06
C PHE A 28 11.29 -5.38 40.35
N ILE A 29 10.80 -4.41 41.13
CA ILE A 29 10.18 -3.19 40.61
C ILE A 29 11.20 -2.35 39.81
N LEU A 30 12.44 -2.21 40.31
CA LEU A 30 13.51 -1.51 39.60
C LEU A 30 13.82 -2.17 38.24
N LEU A 31 13.84 -3.50 38.20
CA LEU A 31 14.09 -4.26 36.98
C LEU A 31 12.97 -4.08 35.94
N LEU A 32 11.72 -4.01 36.38
CA LEU A 32 10.58 -3.71 35.52
C LEU A 32 10.65 -2.28 34.94
N ILE A 33 11.02 -1.29 35.75
CA ILE A 33 11.18 0.10 35.29
C ILE A 33 12.28 0.19 34.22
N LEU A 34 13.43 -0.45 34.45
CA LEU A 34 14.52 -0.48 33.48
C LEU A 34 14.11 -1.17 32.17
N ALA A 35 13.32 -2.25 32.24
CA ALA A 35 12.81 -2.93 31.05
C ALA A 35 11.87 -2.03 30.22
N VAL A 36 10.97 -1.28 30.86
CA VAL A 36 10.06 -0.34 30.17
C VAL A 36 10.84 0.80 29.51
N ILE A 37 11.84 1.36 30.20
CA ILE A 37 12.71 2.40 29.66
C ILE A 37 13.48 1.88 28.43
N ALA A 38 14.03 0.66 28.49
CA ALA A 38 14.73 0.04 27.36
C ALA A 38 13.81 -0.17 26.15
N ILE A 39 12.56 -0.60 26.37
CA ILE A 39 11.57 -0.75 25.30
C ILE A 39 11.24 0.62 24.67
N TYR A 40 11.04 1.65 25.49
CA TYR A 40 10.77 3.01 25.01
C TYR A 40 11.91 3.53 24.12
N PHE A 41 13.16 3.37 24.55
CA PHE A 41 14.33 3.76 23.74
C PHE A 41 14.47 2.92 22.48
N ALA A 42 14.14 1.62 22.50
CA ALA A 42 14.17 0.77 21.32
C ALA A 42 13.15 1.23 20.26
N VAL A 43 11.93 1.59 20.68
CA VAL A 43 10.88 2.14 19.79
C VAL A 43 11.34 3.47 19.19
N MET A 44 11.81 4.40 20.02
CA MET A 44 12.35 5.70 19.56
C MET A 44 13.53 5.55 18.58
N TYR A 45 14.45 4.61 18.85
CA TYR A 45 15.57 4.34 17.96
C TYR A 45 15.11 3.75 16.60
N PHE A 46 14.07 2.92 16.61
CA PHE A 46 13.49 2.36 15.39
C PHE A 46 12.82 3.43 14.52
N ASP A 47 12.10 4.38 15.14
CA ASP A 47 11.47 5.50 14.45
C ASP A 47 12.50 6.44 13.81
N ILE A 48 13.57 6.79 14.53
CA ILE A 48 14.66 7.66 14.02
C ILE A 48 15.40 6.98 12.85
N LYS A 49 15.57 5.65 12.91
CA LYS A 49 16.23 4.90 11.82
C LYS A 49 15.37 4.85 10.56
N ASN A 50 14.04 4.72 10.70
CA ASN A 50 13.10 4.76 9.58
C ASN A 50 13.09 6.14 8.89
N GLU A 51 13.28 7.23 9.64
CA GLU A 51 13.32 8.59 9.08
C GLU A 51 14.57 8.85 8.22
N LYS A 52 15.73 8.28 8.58
CA LYS A 52 16.97 8.43 7.78
C LYS A 52 16.92 7.69 6.43
N THR A 53 16.17 6.61 6.31
CA THR A 53 15.94 5.90 5.03
C THR A 53 15.08 6.71 4.04
N ASN A 54 14.20 7.60 4.52
CA ASN A 54 13.32 8.43 3.67
C ASN A 54 14.01 9.66 3.01
N SER A 55 15.25 9.96 3.40
CA SER A 55 16.01 11.12 2.90
C SER A 55 16.49 10.93 1.45
N ASN A 56 16.87 9.70 1.07
CA ASN A 56 17.34 9.38 -0.28
C ASN A 56 16.20 9.42 -1.32
N ASP A 57 14.99 9.02 -0.94
CA ASP A 57 13.83 9.10 -1.83
C ASP A 57 13.43 10.55 -2.09
N THR A 58 13.52 11.42 -1.09
CA THR A 58 13.23 12.86 -1.24
C THR A 58 14.15 13.53 -2.27
N GLN A 59 15.42 13.12 -2.36
CA GLN A 59 16.34 13.60 -3.41
C GLN A 59 15.98 13.07 -4.80
N LYS A 60 15.52 11.81 -4.89
CA LYS A 60 15.04 11.19 -6.13
C LYS A 60 13.79 11.89 -6.66
N TYR A 61 12.82 12.22 -5.80
CA TYR A 61 11.63 12.99 -6.17
C TYR A 61 11.96 14.42 -6.61
N LYS A 62 12.88 15.11 -5.93
CA LYS A 62 13.36 16.44 -6.36
C LYS A 62 14.02 16.42 -7.75
N LYS A 63 14.70 15.32 -8.10
CA LYS A 63 15.29 15.13 -9.43
C LYS A 63 14.21 14.89 -10.50
N ILE A 64 13.20 14.09 -10.20
CA ILE A 64 12.06 13.83 -11.10
C ILE A 64 11.27 15.13 -11.38
N ILE A 65 11.04 15.95 -10.36
CA ILE A 65 10.37 17.25 -10.52
C ILE A 65 11.20 18.19 -11.41
N LYS A 66 12.52 18.27 -11.20
CA LYS A 66 13.41 19.07 -12.06
C LYS A 66 13.43 18.59 -13.51
N GLU A 67 13.48 17.27 -13.75
CA GLU A 67 13.42 16.71 -15.11
C GLU A 67 12.08 17.01 -15.79
N ASN A 68 10.95 16.93 -15.07
CA ASN A 68 9.62 17.28 -15.61
C ASN A 68 9.48 18.78 -15.94
N VAL A 69 10.13 19.67 -15.18
CA VAL A 69 10.14 21.11 -15.46
C VAL A 69 10.90 21.42 -16.76
N VAL A 70 12.09 20.84 -16.94
CA VAL A 70 12.89 21.02 -18.17
C VAL A 70 12.15 20.50 -19.41
N LEU A 71 11.47 19.35 -19.30
CA LEU A 71 10.66 18.78 -20.39
C LEU A 71 9.43 19.64 -20.75
N ASN A 72 8.81 20.32 -19.78
CA ASN A 72 7.70 21.25 -20.05
C ASN A 72 8.17 22.50 -20.81
N GLU A 73 9.37 22.99 -20.51
CA GLU A 73 9.98 24.11 -21.24
C GLU A 73 10.32 23.70 -22.68
N ASP A 74 10.85 22.50 -22.90
CA ASP A 74 11.13 21.96 -24.24
C ASP A 74 9.85 21.78 -25.07
N ASN A 75 8.78 21.25 -24.48
CA ASN A 75 7.49 21.11 -25.15
C ASN A 75 6.89 22.48 -25.52
N LYS A 76 7.02 23.48 -24.64
CA LYS A 76 6.56 24.85 -24.91
C LYS A 76 7.36 25.49 -26.05
N ARG A 77 8.67 25.28 -26.09
CA ARG A 77 9.56 25.77 -27.14
C ARG A 77 9.24 25.16 -28.51
N ILE A 78 9.08 23.84 -28.56
CA ILE A 78 8.73 23.11 -29.79
C ILE A 78 7.33 23.50 -30.30
N LYS A 79 6.36 23.74 -29.40
CA LYS A 79 5.02 24.21 -29.79
C LYS A 79 5.06 25.60 -30.41
N LYS A 80 5.89 26.50 -29.86
CA LYS A 80 6.12 27.85 -30.41
C LYS A 80 6.76 27.78 -31.82
N GLU A 81 7.76 26.93 -32.01
CA GLU A 81 8.37 26.69 -33.33
C GLU A 81 7.34 26.17 -34.36
N LEU A 82 6.44 25.29 -33.94
CA LEU A 82 5.37 24.76 -34.79
C LEU A 82 4.39 25.86 -35.25
N ASP A 83 4.06 26.79 -34.36
CA ASP A 83 3.14 27.89 -34.67
C ASP A 83 3.80 28.95 -35.57
N GLU A 84 5.09 29.25 -35.37
CA GLU A 84 5.87 30.12 -36.26
C GLU A 84 5.99 29.52 -37.68
N LEU A 85 6.14 28.20 -37.81
CA LEU A 85 6.17 27.51 -39.10
C LEU A 85 4.82 27.51 -39.82
N LYS A 86 3.70 27.47 -39.09
CA LYS A 86 2.35 27.61 -39.69
C LYS A 86 2.14 29.00 -40.28
N ILE A 87 2.63 30.05 -39.60
CA ILE A 87 2.55 31.43 -40.07
C ILE A 87 3.40 31.62 -41.33
N LYS A 88 4.64 31.09 -41.36
CA LYS A 88 5.51 31.14 -42.56
C LYS A 88 4.89 30.42 -43.76
N LYS A 89 4.20 29.30 -43.55
CA LYS A 89 3.49 28.56 -44.61
C LYS A 89 2.41 29.40 -45.32
N ILE A 90 1.79 30.35 -44.61
CA ILE A 90 0.74 31.23 -45.17
C ILE A 90 1.33 32.34 -46.04
N ALA A 91 2.61 32.70 -45.83
CA ALA A 91 3.26 33.83 -46.49
C ALA A 91 4.07 33.46 -47.76
N ILE A 92 4.29 32.17 -48.04
CA ILE A 92 5.22 31.70 -49.09
C ILE A 92 4.45 31.20 -50.31
N LYS A 93 4.77 31.75 -51.51
CA LYS A 93 4.22 31.32 -52.81
C LYS A 93 5.09 30.30 -53.56
N ASP A 94 6.33 30.07 -53.13
CA ASP A 94 7.28 29.18 -53.81
C ASP A 94 7.14 27.70 -53.42
N THR A 95 7.09 26.84 -54.43
CA THR A 95 6.75 25.41 -54.29
C THR A 95 7.84 24.58 -53.59
N GLN A 96 9.13 24.89 -53.80
CA GLN A 96 10.24 24.15 -53.19
C GLN A 96 10.41 24.45 -51.69
N GLU A 97 10.24 25.70 -51.28
CA GLU A 97 10.35 26.10 -49.87
C GLU A 97 9.16 25.56 -49.04
N LEU A 98 7.98 25.47 -49.68
CA LEU A 98 6.78 24.86 -49.09
C LEU A 98 6.96 23.35 -48.81
N GLU A 99 7.66 22.61 -49.67
CA GLU A 99 7.94 21.18 -49.44
C GLU A 99 8.92 20.95 -48.29
N LYS A 100 9.93 21.81 -48.15
CA LYS A 100 10.88 21.77 -47.04
C LYS A 100 10.19 22.00 -45.69
N LEU A 101 9.32 23.01 -45.62
CA LEU A 101 8.51 23.32 -44.43
C LEU A 101 7.50 22.21 -44.07
N LYS A 102 6.97 21.48 -45.06
CA LYS A 102 6.10 20.31 -44.83
C LYS A 102 6.89 19.15 -44.20
N LYS A 103 8.11 18.89 -44.66
CA LYS A 103 8.98 17.84 -44.09
C LYS A 103 9.39 18.17 -42.65
N GLU A 104 9.76 19.42 -42.37
CA GLU A 104 10.12 19.89 -41.02
C GLU A 104 8.93 19.80 -40.05
N ASN A 105 7.73 20.22 -40.46
CA ASN A 105 6.50 20.06 -39.66
C ASN A 105 6.19 18.60 -39.34
N LYS A 106 6.38 17.69 -40.29
CA LYS A 106 6.15 16.25 -40.09
C LYS A 106 7.14 15.68 -39.07
N GLN A 107 8.42 16.06 -39.15
CA GLN A 107 9.45 15.64 -38.19
C GLN A 107 9.19 16.18 -36.78
N LEU A 108 8.78 17.44 -36.65
CA LEU A 108 8.43 18.05 -35.36
C LEU A 108 7.22 17.37 -34.72
N LYS A 109 6.17 17.06 -35.49
CA LYS A 109 5.02 16.28 -34.99
C LYS A 109 5.43 14.91 -34.46
N ILE A 110 6.25 14.17 -35.21
CA ILE A 110 6.75 12.85 -34.78
C ILE A 110 7.60 12.98 -33.51
N LYS A 111 8.38 14.06 -33.37
CA LYS A 111 9.21 14.31 -32.18
C LYS A 111 8.35 14.58 -30.94
N ILE A 112 7.29 15.38 -31.07
CA ILE A 112 6.31 15.65 -30.00
C ILE A 112 5.60 14.34 -29.58
N GLU A 113 5.17 13.55 -30.55
CA GLU A 113 4.45 12.29 -30.30
C GLU A 113 5.33 11.25 -29.60
N LYS A 114 6.61 11.15 -29.99
CA LYS A 114 7.60 10.29 -29.32
C LYS A 114 7.94 10.78 -27.89
N LEU A 115 8.04 12.09 -27.67
CA LEU A 115 8.28 12.67 -26.34
C LEU A 115 7.10 12.39 -25.41
N ASN A 116 5.86 12.60 -25.88
CA ASN A 116 4.65 12.35 -25.10
C ASN A 116 4.48 10.86 -24.75
N ASN A 117 4.71 9.95 -25.70
CA ASN A 117 4.60 8.50 -25.46
C ASN A 117 5.67 7.97 -24.48
N ASN A 118 6.91 8.47 -24.58
CA ASN A 118 7.97 8.07 -23.64
C ASN A 118 7.75 8.62 -22.22
N GLN A 119 7.12 9.80 -22.10
CA GLN A 119 6.79 10.40 -20.80
C GLN A 119 5.62 9.69 -20.12
N GLN A 120 4.57 9.32 -20.86
CA GLN A 120 3.46 8.52 -20.33
C GLN A 120 3.93 7.16 -19.83
N ASN A 121 4.79 6.47 -20.59
CA ASN A 121 5.27 5.13 -20.22
C ASN A 121 6.26 5.12 -19.04
N LYS A 122 7.15 6.12 -18.93
CA LYS A 122 8.09 6.22 -17.79
C LYS A 122 7.39 6.62 -16.50
N ASN A 123 6.43 7.53 -16.56
CA ASN A 123 5.65 7.93 -15.38
C ASN A 123 4.73 6.80 -14.91
N PHE A 124 4.01 6.12 -15.82
CA PHE A 124 3.07 5.06 -15.41
C PHE A 124 3.75 3.96 -14.59
N LYS A 125 4.95 3.52 -14.97
CA LYS A 125 5.70 2.50 -14.24
C LYS A 125 6.04 2.95 -12.82
N GLN A 126 6.50 4.18 -12.65
CA GLN A 126 6.83 4.73 -11.32
C GLN A 126 5.58 4.95 -10.45
N LEU A 127 4.46 5.38 -11.04
CA LEU A 127 3.18 5.55 -10.34
C LEU A 127 2.58 4.21 -9.88
N TYR A 128 2.78 3.14 -10.67
CA TYR A 128 2.27 1.81 -10.34
C TYR A 128 3.07 1.14 -9.19
N PHE A 129 4.40 1.33 -9.17
CA PHE A 129 5.31 0.71 -8.18
C PHE A 129 5.57 1.57 -6.94
N SER A 130 4.75 2.58 -6.65
CA SER A 130 4.85 3.28 -5.36
C SER A 130 4.69 2.31 -4.19
N GLU A 131 5.62 2.35 -3.24
CA GLU A 131 5.56 1.58 -1.99
C GLU A 131 4.78 2.32 -0.89
N ASN A 132 4.73 3.66 -0.99
CA ASN A 132 4.03 4.50 -0.03
C ASN A 132 2.53 4.42 -0.26
N SER A 133 1.85 3.74 0.66
CA SER A 133 0.40 3.62 0.62
C SER A 133 -0.23 3.83 1.98
N LYS A 134 -1.36 4.53 1.99
CA LYS A 134 -2.29 4.50 3.12
C LYS A 134 -3.22 3.32 2.95
N VAL A 135 -3.61 2.71 4.07
CA VAL A 135 -4.38 1.46 4.06
C VAL A 135 -5.62 1.61 4.93
N LEU A 136 -6.78 1.34 4.34
CA LEU A 136 -8.02 1.07 5.06
C LEU A 136 -8.25 -0.44 5.09
N LYS A 137 -8.63 -0.95 6.25
CA LYS A 137 -9.05 -2.32 6.46
C LYS A 137 -10.47 -2.30 7.01
N CYS A 138 -11.37 -3.06 6.40
CA CYS A 138 -12.68 -3.32 6.99
C CYS A 138 -13.00 -4.81 6.87
N TYR A 139 -13.29 -5.44 8.01
CA TYR A 139 -13.50 -6.88 8.08
C TYR A 139 -14.84 -7.28 8.73
N GLU A 140 -15.85 -6.44 8.55
CA GLU A 140 -17.19 -6.58 9.13
C GLU A 140 -18.17 -7.27 8.16
N TYR A 141 -17.69 -7.98 7.12
CA TYR A 141 -18.59 -8.64 6.17
C TYR A 141 -19.19 -9.89 6.80
N GLU A 142 -20.49 -10.08 6.56
CA GLU A 142 -21.14 -11.35 6.79
C GLU A 142 -20.65 -12.42 5.79
N SER A 143 -20.82 -13.69 6.18
CA SER A 143 -20.39 -14.84 5.39
C SER A 143 -21.00 -14.82 3.99
N ALA A 144 -20.15 -14.93 2.96
CA ALA A 144 -20.50 -14.87 1.54
C ALA A 144 -21.27 -13.61 1.10
N SER A 145 -21.42 -12.60 1.96
CA SER A 145 -22.04 -11.33 1.62
C SER A 145 -21.16 -10.56 0.64
N THR A 146 -21.76 -9.77 -0.24
CA THR A 146 -21.04 -8.95 -1.23
C THR A 146 -21.25 -7.45 -1.05
N THR A 147 -22.25 -7.08 -0.26
CA THR A 147 -22.61 -5.69 0.05
C THR A 147 -21.69 -5.12 1.12
N ILE A 148 -21.31 -3.85 0.96
CA ILE A 148 -20.50 -3.14 1.96
C ILE A 148 -21.34 -2.96 3.24
N PRO A 149 -20.89 -3.45 4.41
CA PRO A 149 -21.57 -3.22 5.67
C PRO A 149 -21.61 -1.73 5.99
N SER A 150 -22.71 -1.26 6.60
CA SER A 150 -22.86 0.15 7.00
C SER A 150 -21.73 0.64 7.91
N VAL A 151 -21.19 -0.23 8.77
CA VAL A 151 -20.03 0.03 9.64
C VAL A 151 -18.77 0.35 8.82
N CYS A 152 -18.62 -0.25 7.65
CA CYS A 152 -17.52 0.03 6.73
C CYS A 152 -17.75 1.30 5.91
N SER A 153 -19.00 1.61 5.53
CA SER A 153 -19.31 2.70 4.60
C SER A 153 -18.76 4.06 5.04
N ASN A 154 -18.97 4.45 6.30
CA ASN A 154 -18.51 5.76 6.79
C ASN A 154 -16.97 5.87 6.79
N LYS A 155 -16.27 4.79 7.19
CA LYS A 155 -14.80 4.74 7.19
C LYS A 155 -14.25 4.75 5.77
N PHE A 156 -14.94 4.06 4.87
CA PHE A 156 -14.61 3.98 3.46
C PHE A 156 -14.75 5.35 2.78
N GLU A 157 -15.87 6.03 2.94
CA GLU A 157 -16.10 7.37 2.42
C GLU A 157 -15.05 8.37 2.93
N SER A 158 -14.81 8.38 4.24
CA SER A 158 -13.80 9.25 4.87
C SER A 158 -12.41 8.99 4.29
N PHE A 159 -12.02 7.73 4.17
CA PHE A 159 -10.74 7.35 3.59
C PHE A 159 -10.60 7.79 2.13
N LEU A 160 -11.65 7.66 1.30
CA LEU A 160 -11.58 8.13 -0.08
C LEU A 160 -11.43 9.65 -0.16
N ASN A 161 -12.19 10.39 0.66
CA ASN A 161 -12.15 11.84 0.71
C ASN A 161 -10.79 12.39 1.19
N GLU A 162 -10.19 11.78 2.21
CA GLU A 162 -8.85 12.16 2.68
C GLU A 162 -7.74 11.87 1.65
N ASN A 163 -8.00 10.94 0.72
CA ASN A 163 -6.99 10.42 -0.19
C ASN A 163 -7.32 10.66 -1.67
N GLN A 164 -8.14 11.68 -1.98
CA GLN A 164 -8.51 12.05 -3.36
C GLN A 164 -7.32 12.31 -4.29
N LYS A 165 -6.16 12.70 -3.73
CA LYS A 165 -4.92 12.96 -4.48
C LYS A 165 -4.06 11.71 -4.72
N ALA A 166 -4.53 10.52 -4.31
CA ALA A 166 -3.83 9.28 -4.56
C ALA A 166 -3.74 9.00 -6.07
N LEU A 167 -2.61 8.48 -6.50
CA LEU A 167 -2.33 8.15 -7.89
C LEU A 167 -3.18 6.97 -8.37
N ARG A 168 -3.35 6.00 -7.48
CA ARG A 168 -4.19 4.81 -7.71
C ARG A 168 -4.73 4.27 -6.42
N PHE A 169 -5.83 3.54 -6.55
CA PHE A 169 -6.38 2.74 -5.47
C PHE A 169 -6.31 1.26 -5.81
N GLN A 170 -6.03 0.43 -4.80
CA GLN A 170 -6.06 -1.02 -4.91
C GLN A 170 -7.07 -1.62 -3.94
N VAL A 171 -8.00 -2.42 -4.46
CA VAL A 171 -8.95 -3.18 -3.65
C VAL A 171 -8.52 -4.65 -3.57
N ILE A 172 -8.46 -5.18 -2.36
CA ILE A 172 -8.11 -6.57 -2.08
C ILE A 172 -9.24 -7.19 -1.25
N PRO A 173 -10.02 -8.14 -1.81
CA PRO A 173 -11.04 -8.85 -1.05
C PRO A 173 -10.40 -9.85 -0.09
N VAL A 174 -10.96 -9.95 1.10
CA VAL A 174 -10.50 -10.85 2.16
C VAL A 174 -11.64 -11.80 2.53
N LEU A 175 -11.39 -13.10 2.43
CA LEU A 175 -12.35 -14.14 2.79
C LEU A 175 -11.95 -14.81 4.11
N SER A 176 -12.93 -15.03 4.97
CA SER A 176 -12.83 -15.83 6.20
C SER A 176 -13.04 -17.31 5.92
N SER A 177 -12.83 -18.15 6.93
CA SER A 177 -13.22 -19.56 6.88
C SER A 177 -14.75 -19.72 6.79
N LYS A 178 -15.54 -18.78 7.32
CA LYS A 178 -17.00 -18.81 7.20
C LYS A 178 -17.45 -18.68 5.75
N ASP A 179 -16.81 -17.81 4.98
CA ASP A 179 -17.07 -17.68 3.54
C ASP A 179 -16.79 -18.99 2.80
N ILE A 180 -15.73 -19.71 3.17
CA ILE A 180 -15.37 -21.01 2.60
C ILE A 180 -16.41 -22.08 2.98
N LYS A 181 -16.80 -22.12 4.26
CA LYS A 181 -17.82 -23.04 4.78
C LYS A 181 -19.18 -22.84 4.12
N ALA A 182 -19.54 -21.62 3.72
CA ALA A 182 -20.78 -21.34 3.03
C ALA A 182 -20.94 -22.15 1.72
N PHE A 183 -19.83 -22.61 1.14
CA PHE A 183 -19.80 -23.35 -0.11
C PHE A 183 -19.17 -24.75 0.03
N GLU A 184 -19.00 -25.27 1.25
CA GLU A 184 -18.34 -26.57 1.50
C GLU A 184 -19.10 -27.78 0.94
N LYS A 185 -20.39 -27.62 0.65
CA LYS A 185 -21.25 -28.66 0.07
C LYS A 185 -20.98 -28.93 -1.42
N PHE A 186 -20.18 -28.09 -2.08
CA PHE A 186 -19.87 -28.21 -3.50
C PHE A 186 -18.51 -28.89 -3.69
N ASP A 187 -18.26 -29.45 -4.88
CA ASP A 187 -16.93 -29.93 -5.24
C ASP A 187 -15.91 -28.78 -5.28
N GLU A 188 -14.62 -29.11 -5.20
CA GLU A 188 -13.52 -28.14 -5.08
C GLU A 188 -13.51 -27.10 -6.21
N ASN A 189 -13.78 -27.52 -7.47
CA ASN A 189 -13.78 -26.61 -8.61
C ASN A 189 -14.95 -25.63 -8.53
N THR A 190 -16.15 -26.14 -8.21
CA THR A 190 -17.34 -25.30 -8.04
C THR A 190 -17.18 -24.36 -6.84
N GLN A 191 -16.60 -24.83 -5.74
CA GLN A 191 -16.34 -24.03 -4.55
C GLN A 191 -15.39 -22.87 -4.88
N ASP A 192 -14.28 -23.12 -5.57
CA ASP A 192 -13.33 -22.06 -5.93
C ASP A 192 -13.95 -21.02 -6.87
N LEU A 193 -14.75 -21.46 -7.85
CA LEU A 193 -15.51 -20.56 -8.73
C LEU A 193 -16.45 -19.66 -7.94
N LEU A 194 -17.16 -20.20 -6.94
CA LEU A 194 -18.08 -19.44 -6.08
C LEU A 194 -17.33 -18.44 -5.20
N LEU A 195 -16.20 -18.83 -4.61
CA LEU A 195 -15.36 -17.94 -3.79
C LEU A 195 -14.76 -16.79 -4.60
N ASN A 196 -14.31 -17.09 -5.83
CA ASN A 196 -13.88 -16.08 -6.79
C ASN A 196 -15.03 -15.15 -7.19
N GLY A 197 -16.23 -15.71 -7.38
CA GLY A 197 -17.45 -14.95 -7.67
C GLY A 197 -17.79 -13.95 -6.57
N VAL A 198 -17.83 -14.39 -5.30
CA VAL A 198 -18.06 -13.52 -4.13
C VAL A 198 -17.02 -12.40 -4.08
N SER A 199 -15.75 -12.75 -4.25
CA SER A 199 -14.64 -11.79 -4.19
C SER A 199 -14.72 -10.74 -5.30
N THR A 200 -15.00 -11.18 -6.53
CA THR A 200 -15.18 -10.30 -7.70
C THR A 200 -16.38 -9.39 -7.52
N LYS A 201 -17.48 -9.90 -6.96
CA LYS A 201 -18.68 -9.11 -6.70
C LYS A 201 -18.42 -8.06 -5.61
N ARG A 202 -17.74 -8.40 -4.51
CA ARG A 202 -17.30 -7.42 -3.48
C ARG A 202 -16.46 -6.30 -4.07
N ILE A 203 -15.48 -6.65 -4.91
CA ILE A 203 -14.67 -5.66 -5.63
C ILE A 203 -15.57 -4.76 -6.47
N SER A 204 -16.49 -5.34 -7.26
CA SER A 204 -17.38 -4.57 -8.14
C SER A 204 -18.25 -3.58 -7.36
N GLU A 205 -18.82 -3.99 -6.22
CA GLU A 205 -19.58 -3.10 -5.34
C GLU A 205 -18.71 -1.96 -4.80
N LEU A 206 -17.51 -2.28 -4.30
CA LEU A 206 -16.56 -1.27 -3.82
C LEU A 206 -16.19 -0.28 -4.93
N LEU A 207 -15.85 -0.77 -6.13
CA LEU A 207 -15.51 0.09 -7.26
C LEU A 207 -16.67 1.00 -7.68
N TRP A 208 -17.91 0.52 -7.60
CA TRP A 208 -19.09 1.32 -7.87
C TRP A 208 -19.23 2.48 -6.88
N GLU A 209 -19.10 2.20 -5.58
CA GLU A 209 -19.14 3.24 -4.55
C GLU A 209 -17.97 4.21 -4.66
N MET A 210 -16.75 3.74 -4.98
CA MET A 210 -15.59 4.61 -5.21
C MET A 210 -15.85 5.61 -6.34
N LYS A 211 -16.45 5.16 -7.45
CA LYS A 211 -16.75 6.03 -8.60
C LYS A 211 -17.78 7.10 -8.25
N LYS A 212 -18.76 6.79 -7.41
CA LYS A 212 -19.73 7.79 -6.93
C LYS A 212 -19.05 8.92 -6.15
N ILE A 213 -18.03 8.60 -5.36
CA ILE A 213 -17.37 9.54 -4.44
C ILE A 213 -16.26 10.32 -5.15
N LEU A 214 -15.40 9.62 -5.89
CA LEU A 214 -14.19 10.18 -6.49
C LEU A 214 -14.37 10.61 -7.96
N GLY A 215 -15.46 10.21 -8.60
CA GLY A 215 -15.70 10.44 -10.03
C GLY A 215 -15.06 9.38 -10.95
N ASN A 216 -15.08 9.65 -12.26
CA ASN A 216 -14.70 8.67 -13.29
C ASN A 216 -13.20 8.66 -13.65
N ASP A 217 -12.44 9.68 -13.23
CA ASP A 217 -11.05 9.90 -13.68
C ASP A 217 -10.00 9.20 -12.81
N ILE A 218 -10.40 8.18 -12.06
CA ILE A 218 -9.54 7.46 -11.10
C ILE A 218 -8.93 6.19 -11.69
N ILE A 219 -7.64 5.97 -11.40
CA ILE A 219 -6.95 4.72 -11.73
C ILE A 219 -7.26 3.69 -10.64
N LEU A 220 -8.12 2.73 -10.97
CA LEU A 220 -8.51 1.63 -10.09
C LEU A 220 -7.78 0.34 -10.48
N THR A 221 -7.23 -0.33 -9.48
CA THR A 221 -6.62 -1.65 -9.65
C THR A 221 -7.35 -2.65 -8.74
N SER A 222 -7.82 -3.74 -9.30
CA SER A 222 -8.35 -4.87 -8.55
C SER A 222 -7.41 -6.06 -8.67
N ASN A 223 -7.35 -6.85 -7.60
CA ASN A 223 -6.69 -8.15 -7.68
C ASN A 223 -7.70 -9.18 -8.22
N SER A 224 -7.24 -10.06 -9.10
CA SER A 224 -8.01 -11.18 -9.64
C SER A 224 -8.09 -12.38 -8.70
N TYR A 225 -7.57 -12.26 -7.47
CA TYR A 225 -7.53 -13.31 -6.48
C TYR A 225 -8.03 -12.79 -5.13
N TYR A 226 -8.55 -13.70 -4.32
CA TYR A 226 -8.93 -13.41 -2.94
C TYR A 226 -7.84 -13.78 -1.95
N VAL A 227 -7.80 -13.06 -0.83
CA VAL A 227 -6.88 -13.37 0.26
C VAL A 227 -7.63 -14.10 1.36
N LYS A 228 -7.21 -15.32 1.68
CA LYS A 228 -7.73 -16.04 2.84
C LYS A 228 -7.18 -15.41 4.13
N SER A 229 -8.08 -15.04 5.02
CA SER A 229 -7.77 -14.42 6.29
C SER A 229 -7.11 -15.40 7.26
N LYS A 230 -6.00 -15.00 7.87
CA LYS A 230 -5.36 -15.77 8.96
C LYS A 230 -6.10 -15.64 10.29
N GLN A 231 -6.80 -14.52 10.50
CA GLN A 231 -7.51 -14.19 11.73
C GLN A 231 -9.02 -14.45 11.62
N ASP A 232 -9.45 -15.16 10.57
CA ASP A 232 -10.85 -15.50 10.31
C ASP A 232 -11.82 -14.31 10.11
N ASN A 233 -11.30 -13.15 9.73
CA ASN A 233 -12.12 -11.98 9.43
C ASN A 233 -12.45 -11.88 7.93
N SER A 234 -13.62 -11.34 7.56
CA SER A 234 -14.08 -11.22 6.17
C SER A 234 -14.31 -9.77 5.78
N GLY A 235 -13.84 -9.33 4.61
CA GLY A 235 -14.14 -8.01 4.09
C GLY A 235 -13.18 -7.56 3.00
N PHE A 236 -12.57 -6.38 3.16
CA PHE A 236 -11.63 -5.84 2.18
C PHE A 236 -10.49 -5.04 2.79
N ILE A 237 -9.42 -4.92 2.02
CA ILE A 237 -8.34 -3.98 2.23
C ILE A 237 -8.34 -3.02 1.04
N LEU A 238 -8.36 -1.73 1.31
CA LEU A 238 -8.23 -0.68 0.33
C LEU A 238 -6.90 0.04 0.55
N LYS A 239 -6.11 0.18 -0.50
CA LYS A 239 -4.83 0.91 -0.47
C LYS A 239 -4.90 2.12 -1.39
N ALA A 240 -4.42 3.26 -0.91
CA ALA A 240 -4.26 4.49 -1.69
C ALA A 240 -2.76 4.78 -1.84
N TYR A 241 -2.27 4.86 -3.08
CA TYR A 241 -0.84 4.97 -3.41
C TYR A 241 -0.46 6.39 -3.84
N TYR A 242 0.75 6.84 -3.47
CA TYR A 242 1.24 8.22 -3.67
C TYR A 242 2.60 8.31 -4.36
#